data_AF-F8F5Q9-F1
#
_entry.id   AF-F8F5Q9-F1
#
_cell.length_a   1.000
_cell.length_b   1.000
_cell.length_c   1.000
_cell.angle_alpha   90.00
_cell.angle_beta   90.00
_cell.angle_gamma   90.00
#
_symmetry.space_group_name_H-M   'P 1'
#
loop_
_entity.id
_entity.type
_entity.pdbx_description
1 polymer ?
#
loop_
_entity_poly.entity_id
_entity_poly.type
_entity_poly.pdbx_seq_one_letter_code
_entity_poly.pdbx_strand_id
1 'polypeptide(L)' 'MSGQDVHAAGTAPEEHEFVYVHQGDTLWEIASEYAPDEDIRDYIDEIKKLNGLKSSALQTGQKLLLP' A
#
# COMPACT_ATOMS: atom_id res chain seq x y z
N MET A 1 4.42 27.15 37.22
CA MET A 1 5.20 25.95 36.85
C MET A 1 4.94 25.74 35.37
N SER A 2 5.89 26.16 34.53
CA SER A 2 5.81 26.09 33.07
C SER A 2 6.59 24.87 32.58
N GLY A 3 6.10 24.25 31.50
CA GLY A 3 6.75 23.16 30.76
C GLY A 3 6.48 21.78 31.38
N GLN A 4 6.13 20.74 30.63
CA GLN A 4 6.35 20.52 29.22
C GLN A 4 5.38 19.44 28.74
N ASP A 5 4.78 19.70 27.59
CA ASP A 5 4.10 18.73 26.74
C ASP A 5 5.03 17.56 26.46
N VAL A 6 4.74 16.40 27.05
CA VAL A 6 5.25 15.14 26.54
C VAL A 6 4.42 14.83 25.30
N HIS A 7 4.96 15.17 24.14
CA HIS A 7 4.49 14.67 22.86
C HIS A 7 4.46 13.15 22.96
N ALA A 8 3.28 12.59 23.26
CA ALA A 8 2.99 11.21 22.92
C ALA A 8 3.27 11.12 21.42
N ALA A 9 4.25 10.30 21.04
CA ALA A 9 4.46 9.92 19.67
C ALA A 9 3.21 9.18 19.22
N GLY A 10 2.19 9.94 18.80
CA GLY A 10 1.12 9.45 17.98
C GLY A 10 1.78 9.05 16.69
N THR A 11 2.08 7.76 16.55
CA THR A 11 2.05 7.13 15.23
C THR A 11 0.70 7.50 14.63
N ALA A 12 0.70 8.53 13.78
CA ALA A 12 -0.44 8.79 12.92
C ALA A 12 -0.74 7.44 12.24
N PRO A 13 -2.02 7.03 12.13
CA PRO A 13 -2.33 5.90 11.27
C PRO A 13 -1.74 6.24 9.90
N GLU A 14 -0.77 5.46 9.43
CA GLU A 14 -0.34 5.50 8.03
C GLU A 14 -1.62 5.25 7.24
N GLU A 15 -2.20 6.31 6.67
CA GLU A 15 -3.41 6.20 5.86
C GLU A 15 -2.98 5.57 4.53
N HIS A 16 -2.80 4.26 4.55
CA HIS A 16 -2.57 3.50 3.34
C HIS A 16 -3.84 3.53 2.50
N GLU A 17 -3.70 4.03 1.28
CA GLU A 17 -4.73 3.86 0.27
C GLU A 17 -4.93 2.37 -0.01
N PHE A 18 -6.13 1.98 -0.45
CA PHE A 18 -6.40 0.60 -0.79
C PHE A 18 -7.33 0.50 -1.97
N VAL A 19 -7.18 -0.60 -2.68
CA VAL A 19 -8.02 -0.96 -3.83
C VAL A 19 -8.60 -2.35 -3.65
N TYR A 20 -9.74 -2.60 -4.28
CA TYR A 20 -10.28 -3.96 -4.42
C TYR A 20 -9.92 -4.49 -5.80
N VAL A 21 -9.32 -5.67 -5.82
CA VAL A 21 -8.97 -6.35 -7.07
C VAL A 21 -10.25 -6.72 -7.82
N HIS A 22 -10.36 -6.30 -9.07
CA HIS A 22 -11.40 -6.71 -10.00
C HIS A 22 -10.94 -7.88 -10.87
N GLN A 23 -11.88 -8.45 -11.62
CA GLN A 23 -11.56 -9.56 -12.51
C GLN A 23 -10.71 -9.06 -13.68
N GLY A 24 -9.50 -9.62 -13.83
CA GLY A 24 -8.57 -9.25 -14.89
C GLY A 24 -7.44 -8.35 -14.41
N ASP A 25 -7.59 -7.72 -13.24
CA ASP A 25 -6.56 -6.83 -12.68
C ASP A 25 -5.27 -7.58 -12.42
N THR A 26 -4.17 -6.88 -12.70
CA THR A 26 -2.83 -7.32 -12.38
C THR A 26 -2.13 -6.32 -11.45
N LEU A 27 -1.17 -6.79 -10.65
CA LEU A 27 -0.33 -5.89 -9.85
C LEU A 27 0.38 -4.85 -10.73
N TRP A 28 0.67 -5.19 -11.98
CA TRP A 28 1.31 -4.28 -12.93
C TRP A 28 0.41 -3.12 -13.33
N GLU A 29 -0.84 -3.40 -13.70
CA GLU A 29 -1.79 -2.34 -14.06
C GLU A 29 -2.10 -1.45 -12.86
N ILE A 30 -2.35 -2.04 -11.69
CA ILE A 30 -2.57 -1.30 -10.46
C ILE A 30 -1.35 -0.41 -10.14
N ALA A 31 -0.14 -0.96 -10.16
CA ALA A 31 1.06 -0.15 -9.91
C ALA A 31 1.25 0.97 -10.94
N SER A 32 0.98 0.71 -12.22
CA SER A 32 1.08 1.71 -13.28
C SER A 32 0.04 2.84 -13.14
N GLU A 33 -1.11 2.55 -12.55
CA GLU A 33 -2.19 3.51 -12.34
C GLU A 33 -1.94 4.40 -11.12
N TYR A 34 -1.46 3.81 -10.02
CA TYR A 34 -1.30 4.51 -8.74
C TYR A 34 0.09 5.12 -8.54
N ALA A 35 1.12 4.58 -9.19
CA ALA A 35 2.49 5.08 -9.10
C ALA A 35 3.14 5.23 -10.50
N PRO A 36 2.59 6.06 -11.40
CA PRO A 36 3.09 6.21 -12.77
C PRO A 36 4.50 6.85 -12.85
N ASP A 37 4.91 7.58 -11.83
CA ASP A 37 6.20 8.27 -11.74
C ASP A 37 7.29 7.45 -11.02
N GLU A 38 6.94 6.26 -10.50
CA GLU A 38 7.86 5.37 -9.77
C GLU A 38 8.26 4.15 -10.62
N ASP A 39 9.28 3.41 -10.16
CA ASP A 39 9.57 2.12 -10.78
C ASP A 39 8.47 1.12 -10.41
N ILE A 40 7.68 0.76 -11.42
CA ILE A 40 6.56 -0.19 -11.30
C ILE A 40 6.97 -1.47 -10.57
N ARG A 41 8.18 -1.99 -10.78
CA ARG A 41 8.63 -3.23 -10.14
C ARG A 41 8.88 -3.05 -8.66
N ASP A 42 9.50 -1.93 -8.27
CA ASP A 42 9.74 -1.61 -6.87
C ASP A 42 8.40 -1.42 -6.14
N TYR A 43 7.47 -0.67 -6.74
CA TYR A 43 6.13 -0.47 -6.20
C TYR A 43 5.34 -1.77 -6.04
N ILE A 44 5.40 -2.68 -7.04
CA ILE A 44 4.81 -4.03 -6.94
C ILE A 44 5.41 -4.82 -5.77
N ASP A 45 6.72 -4.75 -5.56
CA ASP A 45 7.38 -5.45 -4.47
C ASP A 45 7.00 -4.87 -3.10
N GLU A 46 6.76 -3.57 -3.01
CA GLU A 46 6.20 -2.92 -1.82
C GLU A 46 4.77 -3.34 -1.54
N ILE A 47 3.87 -3.32 -2.55
CA ILE A 47 2.50 -3.85 -2.44
C ILE A 47 2.55 -5.29 -1.92
N LYS A 48 3.43 -6.13 -2.48
CA LYS A 48 3.56 -7.53 -2.05
C LYS A 48 4.01 -7.65 -0.61
N LYS A 49 5.01 -6.87 -0.19
CA LYS A 49 5.50 -6.87 1.21
C LYS A 49 4.40 -6.40 2.16
N LEU A 50 3.73 -5.31 1.83
CA LEU A 50 2.67 -4.69 2.63
C LEU A 50 1.47 -5.63 2.81
N ASN A 51 1.09 -6.36 1.77
CA ASN A 51 -0.04 -7.29 1.78
C ASN A 51 0.33 -8.75 2.11
N GLY A 52 1.61 -9.04 2.37
CA GLY A 52 2.08 -10.40 2.64
C GLY A 52 1.95 -11.37 1.47
N LEU A 53 1.97 -10.86 0.23
CA LEU A 53 1.82 -11.66 -0.98
C LEU A 53 3.13 -12.37 -1.32
N LYS A 54 3.05 -13.69 -1.51
CA LYS A 54 4.19 -14.53 -1.91
C LYS A 54 4.37 -14.61 -3.43
N SER A 55 3.35 -14.21 -4.19
CA SER A 55 3.34 -14.21 -5.65
C SER A 55 2.51 -13.04 -6.17
N SER A 56 2.53 -12.82 -7.48
CA SER A 56 1.70 -11.80 -8.14
C SER A 56 0.28 -12.31 -8.46
N ALA A 57 -0.12 -13.44 -7.90
CA ALA A 57 -1.47 -13.96 -8.08
C ALA A 57 -2.44 -13.17 -7.19
N LEU A 58 -3.44 -12.57 -7.83
CA LEU A 58 -4.48 -11.80 -7.15
C LEU A 58 -5.81 -12.56 -7.19
N GLN A 59 -6.62 -12.38 -6.15
CA GLN A 59 -7.98 -12.91 -6.10
C GLN A 59 -8.97 -11.76 -6.28
N THR A 60 -9.99 -11.92 -7.12
CA THR A 60 -11.05 -10.92 -7.26
C THR A 60 -11.75 -10.68 -5.91
N GLY A 61 -11.99 -9.42 -5.57
CA GLY A 61 -12.51 -8.96 -4.28
C GLY A 61 -11.45 -8.86 -3.18
N GLN A 62 -10.20 -9.23 -3.44
CA GLN A 62 -9.11 -9.06 -2.50
C GLN A 62 -8.85 -7.56 -2.27
N LYS A 63 -8.74 -7.17 -1.01
CA LYS A 63 -8.26 -5.83 -0.64
C LYS A 63 -6.73 -5.81 -0.76
N LEU A 64 -6.22 -4.87 -1.55
CA LEU A 64 -4.79 -4.56 -1.65
C LEU A 64 -4.53 -3.21 -1.00
N LEU A 65 -3.68 -3.20 0.01
CA LEU A 65 -3.08 -1.99 0.56
C LEU A 65 -2.02 -1.47 -0.43
N LEU A 66 -2.00 -0.17 -0.62
CA LEU A 66 -1.01 0.54 -1.40
C LEU A 66 0.00 1.21 -0.45
N PRO A 67 1.31 1.21 -0.81
CA PRO A 67 2.33 1.98 -0.10
C PRO A 67 1.94 3.44 0.09
#